data_AF-A0A7C4DQ22-F1
#
_entry.id   AF-A0A7C4DQ22-F1
#
_cell.length_a   1.000
_cell.length_b   1.000
_cell.length_c   1.000
_cell.angle_alpha   90.00
_cell.angle_beta   90.00
_cell.angle_gamma   90.00
#
_symmetry.space_group_name_H-M   'P 1'
#
loop_
_entity.id
_entity.type
_entity.pdbx_description
1 polymer ?
#
loop_
_entity_poly.entity_id
_entity_poly.type
_entity_poly.pdbx_seq_one_letter_code
_entity_poly.pdbx_strand_id
1 'polypeptide(L)'
;MTSTTGGFFVGFGLCLLLVSLGASAALGQYYSQIMEWRGEVERVYNITHSPDYRSAIDALDALSPYATQIADALPWIGLGWLADYIRRIPRAATFMRQVYNSSESAYYAMQAVEVTPVYLQYGMISGLFLIIVGIILVVRTRRKGRTLR
;
A
#
# COMPACT_ATOMS: atom_id res chain seq x y z
N MET A 1 -34.48 19.13 -20.24
CA MET A 1 -33.95 18.21 -19.21
C MET A 1 -32.68 18.77 -18.51
N THR A 2 -32.53 20.09 -18.40
CA THR A 2 -31.28 20.76 -18.00
C THR A 2 -31.10 20.96 -16.49
N SER A 3 -32.09 20.59 -15.67
CA SER A 3 -32.08 20.76 -14.21
C SER A 3 -31.33 19.66 -13.46
N THR A 4 -31.12 18.50 -14.07
CA THR A 4 -30.50 17.33 -13.41
C THR A 4 -28.98 17.43 -13.34
N THR A 5 -28.35 18.02 -14.36
CA THR A 5 -26.88 18.13 -14.45
C THR A 5 -26.27 19.02 -13.36
N GLY A 6 -26.90 20.16 -13.04
CA GLY A 6 -26.41 21.05 -11.99
C GLY A 6 -26.51 20.44 -10.58
N GLY A 7 -27.63 19.76 -10.30
CA GLY A 7 -27.80 19.02 -9.04
C GLY A 7 -26.83 17.84 -8.89
N PHE A 8 -26.53 17.14 -9.99
CA PHE A 8 -25.54 16.07 -10.02
C PHE A 8 -24.15 16.56 -9.60
N PHE A 9 -23.67 17.68 -10.17
CA PHE A 9 -22.35 18.22 -9.82
C PHE A 9 -22.26 18.67 -8.35
N VAL A 10 -23.33 19.25 -7.80
CA VAL A 10 -23.37 19.60 -6.37
C VAL A 10 -23.33 18.34 -5.50
N GLY A 11 -24.15 17.34 -5.80
CA GLY A 11 -24.20 16.10 -5.04
C GLY A 11 -22.89 15.31 -5.08
N PHE A 12 -22.31 15.16 -6.27
CA PHE A 12 -21.04 14.47 -6.45
C PHE A 12 -19.87 15.23 -5.82
N GLY A 13 -19.81 16.56 -5.97
CA GLY A 13 -18.79 17.38 -5.34
C GLY A 13 -18.87 17.33 -3.80
N LEU A 14 -20.08 17.29 -3.24
CA LEU A 14 -20.28 17.13 -1.80
C LEU A 14 -19.86 15.74 -1.30
N CYS A 15 -20.15 14.69 -2.06
CA CYS A 15 -19.69 13.33 -1.75
C CYS A 15 -18.15 13.24 -1.75
N LEU A 16 -17.50 13.80 -2.77
CA LEU A 16 -16.04 13.88 -2.85
C LEU A 16 -15.43 14.62 -1.66
N LEU A 17 -16.05 15.74 -1.24
CA LEU A 17 -15.59 16.47 -0.07
C LEU A 17 -15.72 15.65 1.21
N LEU A 18 -16.85 14.99 1.43
CA LEU A 18 -17.07 14.18 2.62
C LEU A 18 -16.08 13.01 2.71
N VAL A 19 -15.85 12.30 1.60
CA VAL A 19 -14.88 11.20 1.55
C VAL A 19 -13.47 11.73 1.78
N SER A 20 -13.10 12.84 1.14
CA SER A 20 -11.76 13.41 1.28
C SER A 20 -11.49 13.91 2.71
N LEU A 21 -12.48 14.56 3.33
CA LEU A 21 -12.41 15.01 4.72
C LEU A 21 -12.35 13.85 5.70
N GLY A 22 -13.20 12.83 5.51
CA GLY A 22 -13.21 11.64 6.35
C GLY A 22 -11.89 10.88 6.29
N ALA A 23 -11.36 10.68 5.08
CA ALA A 23 -10.05 10.06 4.88
C ALA A 23 -8.91 10.92 5.45
N SER A 24 -8.98 12.25 5.32
CA SER A 24 -7.97 13.16 5.89
C SER A 24 -7.99 13.13 7.42
N ALA A 25 -9.17 13.05 8.04
CA ALA A 25 -9.30 12.96 9.49
C ALA A 25 -8.75 11.61 10.01
N ALA A 26 -9.11 10.51 9.34
CA ALA A 26 -8.60 9.19 9.68
C ALA A 26 -7.08 9.11 9.53
N LEU A 27 -6.52 9.61 8.42
CA LEU A 27 -5.07 9.65 8.23
C LEU A 27 -4.41 10.55 9.27
N GLY A 28 -4.96 11.74 9.56
CA GLY A 28 -4.38 12.65 10.56
C GLY A 28 -4.15 12.00 11.92
N GLN A 29 -5.00 11.05 12.31
CA GLN A 29 -4.87 10.32 13.58
C GLN A 29 -3.70 9.33 13.61
N TYR A 30 -3.42 8.65 12.48
CA TYR A 30 -2.41 7.58 12.42
C TYR A 30 -1.14 7.97 11.66
N TYR A 31 -1.14 9.09 10.94
CA TYR A 31 -0.07 9.49 10.03
C TYR A 31 1.27 9.66 10.77
N SER A 32 1.27 10.31 11.93
CA SER A 32 2.49 10.49 12.72
C SER A 32 3.09 9.15 13.17
N GLN A 33 2.25 8.23 13.66
CA GLN A 33 2.68 6.90 14.07
C GLN A 33 3.22 6.11 12.88
N ILE A 34 2.52 6.12 11.73
CA ILE A 34 2.97 5.40 10.53
C ILE A 34 4.33 5.95 10.05
N MET A 35 4.48 7.28 10.04
CA MET A 35 5.72 7.92 9.59
C MET A 35 6.91 7.71 10.53
N GLU A 36 6.66 7.43 11.82
CA GLU A 36 7.72 7.05 12.76
C GLU A 36 8.42 5.75 12.33
N TRP A 37 7.66 4.78 11.82
CA TRP A 37 8.20 3.49 11.33
C TRP A 37 8.86 3.58 9.96
N ARG A 38 8.79 4.72 9.26
CA ARG A 38 9.31 4.88 7.89
C ARG A 38 10.78 4.46 7.79
N GLY A 39 11.62 4.95 8.71
CA GLY A 39 13.06 4.65 8.70
C GLY A 39 13.36 3.17 8.93
N GLU A 40 12.55 2.50 9.75
CA GLU A 40 12.70 1.07 10.00
C GLU A 40 12.25 0.24 8.80
N VAL A 41 11.12 0.58 8.19
CA VAL A 41 10.62 -0.08 6.97
C VAL A 41 11.64 0.06 5.83
N GLU A 42 12.21 1.25 5.65
CA GLU A 42 13.25 1.51 4.65
C GLU A 42 14.53 0.71 4.94
N ARG A 43 14.95 0.62 6.21
CA ARG A 43 16.10 -0.20 6.61
C ARG A 43 15.86 -1.68 6.32
N VAL A 44 14.70 -2.22 6.69
CA VAL A 44 14.35 -3.63 6.45
C VAL A 44 14.29 -3.91 4.95
N TYR A 45 13.65 -3.04 4.16
CA TYR A 45 13.62 -3.14 2.71
C TYR A 45 15.02 -3.19 2.10
N ASN A 46 15.91 -2.28 2.50
CA ASN A 46 17.28 -2.23 2.00
C ASN A 46 18.08 -3.50 2.34
N ILE A 47 17.88 -4.07 3.54
CA ILE A 47 18.54 -5.31 3.94
C ILE A 47 18.02 -6.49 3.11
N THR A 48 16.70 -6.65 3.01
CA THR A 48 16.08 -7.77 2.30
C THR A 48 16.31 -7.70 0.80
N HIS A 49 16.45 -6.50 0.22
CA HIS A 49 16.70 -6.30 -1.20
C HIS A 49 18.19 -6.19 -1.54
N SER A 50 19.08 -6.39 -0.57
CA SER A 50 20.52 -6.43 -0.81
C SER A 50 20.93 -7.62 -1.70
N PRO A 51 22.02 -7.49 -2.48
CA PRO A 51 22.57 -8.59 -3.26
C PRO A 51 22.87 -9.83 -2.40
N ASP A 52 23.40 -9.62 -1.19
CA ASP A 52 23.77 -10.70 -0.26
C ASP A 52 22.54 -11.49 0.22
N TYR A 53 21.45 -10.80 0.55
CA TYR A 53 20.22 -11.45 0.98
C TYR A 53 19.58 -12.29 -0.14
N ARG A 54 19.58 -11.76 -1.37
CA ARG A 54 19.11 -12.51 -2.55
C ARG A 54 19.99 -13.72 -2.83
N SER A 55 21.32 -13.54 -2.80
CA SER A 55 22.26 -14.64 -2.97
C SER A 55 22.07 -15.73 -1.90
N ALA A 56 21.74 -15.36 -0.67
CA ALA A 56 21.44 -16.31 0.39
C ALA A 56 20.15 -17.10 0.12
N ILE A 57 19.08 -16.44 -0.36
CA ILE A 57 17.85 -17.15 -0.78
C ILE A 57 18.18 -18.14 -1.90
N ASP A 58 18.89 -17.70 -2.93
CA ASP A 58 19.21 -18.53 -4.11
C ASP A 58 20.08 -19.73 -3.72
N ALA A 59 21.04 -19.54 -2.83
CA ALA A 59 21.85 -20.63 -2.29
C ALA A 59 21.02 -21.64 -1.48
N LEU A 60 20.11 -21.16 -0.62
CA LEU A 60 19.23 -22.05 0.16
C LEU A 60 18.24 -22.81 -0.73
N ASP A 61 17.72 -22.18 -1.77
CA ASP A 61 16.86 -22.83 -2.77
C ASP A 61 17.63 -23.89 -3.56
N ALA A 62 18.86 -23.60 -3.99
CA ALA A 62 19.72 -24.57 -4.66
C ALA A 62 20.06 -25.78 -3.77
N LEU A 63 20.19 -25.57 -2.46
CA LEU A 63 20.45 -26.64 -1.48
C LEU A 63 19.19 -27.41 -1.06
N SER A 64 18.01 -26.81 -1.20
CA SER A 64 16.74 -27.39 -0.74
C SER A 64 16.44 -28.81 -1.24
N PRO A 65 16.64 -29.18 -2.52
CA PRO A 65 16.37 -30.54 -2.97
C PRO A 65 17.33 -31.59 -2.38
N TYR A 66 18.54 -31.16 -1.96
CA TYR A 66 19.56 -32.04 -1.39
C TYR A 66 19.51 -32.09 0.14
N ALA A 67 18.83 -31.13 0.79
CA ALA A 67 18.82 -30.96 2.23
C ALA A 67 18.44 -32.24 2.99
N THR A 68 17.39 -32.94 2.57
CA THR A 68 16.97 -34.20 3.22
C THR A 68 18.02 -35.30 3.08
N GLN A 69 18.59 -35.46 1.88
CA GLN A 69 19.61 -36.49 1.61
C GLN A 69 20.88 -36.23 2.42
N ILE A 70 21.32 -34.97 2.50
CA ILE A 70 22.46 -34.55 3.32
C ILE A 70 22.16 -34.81 4.80
N ALA A 71 20.96 -34.46 5.26
CA ALA A 71 20.56 -34.67 6.64
C ALA A 71 20.53 -36.15 7.04
N ASP A 72 20.08 -37.04 6.15
CA ASP A 72 20.02 -38.47 6.41
C ASP A 72 21.40 -39.14 6.41
N ALA A 73 22.38 -38.55 5.71
CA ALA A 73 23.78 -39.01 5.69
C ALA A 73 24.60 -38.52 6.90
N LEU A 74 24.27 -37.36 7.48
CA LEU A 74 25.02 -36.76 8.60
C LEU A 74 25.19 -37.66 9.85
N PRO A 75 24.20 -38.48 10.26
CA PRO A 75 24.37 -39.43 11.37
C PRO A 75 25.49 -40.44 11.15
N TRP A 76 25.76 -40.83 9.89
CA TRP A 76 26.73 -41.88 9.55
C TRP A 76 28.18 -41.44 9.80
N ILE A 77 28.41 -40.12 9.81
CA ILE A 77 29.72 -39.50 10.08
C ILE A 77 29.80 -38.88 11.48
N GLY A 78 28.86 -39.21 12.37
CA GLY A 78 28.83 -38.70 13.74
C GLY A 78 28.32 -37.26 13.88
N LEU A 79 27.75 -36.67 12.82
CA LEU A 79 27.20 -35.30 12.81
C LEU A 79 25.67 -35.27 12.86
N GLY A 80 25.05 -36.28 13.45
CA GLY A 80 23.58 -36.39 13.51
C GLY A 80 22.87 -35.19 14.12
N TRP A 81 23.52 -34.45 15.03
CA TRP A 81 22.98 -33.21 15.62
C TRP A 81 22.73 -32.10 14.59
N LEU A 82 23.46 -32.10 13.46
CA LEU A 82 23.33 -31.11 12.40
C LEU A 82 22.19 -31.44 11.42
N ALA A 83 21.74 -32.70 11.37
CA ALA A 83 20.71 -33.16 10.45
C ALA A 83 19.41 -32.35 10.57
N ASP A 84 19.00 -32.02 11.80
CA ASP A 84 17.78 -31.25 12.05
C ASP A 84 17.87 -29.79 11.59
N TYR A 85 19.07 -29.21 11.58
CA TYR A 85 19.29 -27.87 11.03
C TYR A 85 19.24 -27.89 9.51
N ILE A 86 19.88 -28.87 8.87
CA ILE A 86 19.86 -29.04 7.41
C ILE A 86 18.44 -29.29 6.91
N ARG A 87 17.63 -30.10 7.60
CA ARG A 87 16.20 -30.33 7.26
C ARG A 87 15.35 -29.06 7.30
N ARG A 88 15.83 -27.98 7.94
CA ARG A 88 15.12 -26.68 7.99
C ARG A 88 15.47 -25.77 6.82
N ILE A 89 16.50 -26.07 6.01
CA ILE A 89 16.95 -25.23 4.88
C ILE A 89 15.79 -24.86 3.93
N PRO A 90 14.94 -25.80 3.45
CA PRO A 90 13.85 -25.42 2.55
C PRO A 90 12.83 -24.46 3.18
N ARG A 91 12.58 -24.61 4.49
CA ARG A 91 11.71 -23.71 5.25
C ARG A 91 12.36 -22.34 5.44
N ALA A 92 13.67 -22.29 5.68
CA ALA A 92 14.41 -21.04 5.81
C ALA A 92 14.38 -20.22 4.52
N ALA A 93 14.62 -20.84 3.36
CA ALA A 93 14.55 -20.18 2.06
C ALA A 93 13.15 -19.58 1.81
N THR A 94 12.11 -20.39 2.06
CA THR A 94 10.71 -19.96 1.93
C THR A 94 10.39 -18.78 2.86
N PHE A 95 10.82 -18.84 4.13
CA PHE A 95 10.60 -17.77 5.09
C PHE A 95 11.32 -16.48 4.68
N MET A 96 12.59 -16.57 4.25
CA MET A 96 13.35 -15.41 3.79
C MET A 96 12.69 -14.74 2.58
N ARG A 97 12.15 -15.52 1.64
CA ARG A 97 11.38 -15.01 0.51
C ARG A 97 10.06 -14.34 0.93
N GLN A 98 9.38 -14.87 1.94
CA GLN A 98 8.20 -14.21 2.50
C GLN A 98 8.54 -12.86 3.12
N VAL A 99 9.64 -12.79 3.89
CA VAL A 99 10.14 -11.53 4.48
C VAL A 99 10.53 -10.53 3.39
N TYR A 100 11.18 -10.99 2.31
CA TYR A 100 11.46 -10.18 1.12
C TYR A 100 10.19 -9.54 0.56
N ASN A 101 9.19 -10.35 0.21
CA ASN A 101 7.93 -9.87 -0.39
C ASN A 101 7.13 -8.97 0.56
N SER A 102 7.11 -9.31 1.85
CA SER A 102 6.42 -8.52 2.88
C SER A 102 7.10 -7.16 3.07
N SER A 103 8.43 -7.10 3.04
CA SER A 103 9.17 -5.85 3.17
C SER A 103 8.93 -4.92 1.96
N GLU A 104 8.83 -5.49 0.76
CA GLU A 104 8.47 -4.75 -0.45
C GLU A 104 7.05 -4.17 -0.35
N SER A 105 6.10 -4.98 0.12
CA SER A 105 4.71 -4.54 0.30
C SER A 105 4.59 -3.43 1.35
N ALA A 106 5.32 -3.55 2.48
CA ALA A 106 5.37 -2.54 3.52
C ALA A 106 5.99 -1.23 3.00
N TYR A 107 7.06 -1.32 2.20
CA TYR A 107 7.71 -0.16 1.59
C TYR A 107 6.77 0.60 0.65
N TYR A 108 6.06 -0.10 -0.25
CA TYR A 108 5.08 0.55 -1.14
C TYR A 108 3.86 1.10 -0.39
N ALA A 109 3.38 0.40 0.64
CA ALA A 109 2.31 0.93 1.49
C ALA A 109 2.74 2.24 2.18
N MET A 110 3.98 2.30 2.68
CA MET A 110 4.54 3.51 3.29
C MET A 110 4.62 4.66 2.29
N GLN A 111 5.12 4.42 1.07
CA GLN A 111 5.14 5.42 0.00
C GLN A 111 3.74 5.91 -0.37
N ALA A 112 2.75 5.01 -0.44
CA ALA A 112 1.37 5.37 -0.72
C ALA A 112 0.81 6.29 0.37
N VAL A 113 1.06 6.00 1.65
CA VAL A 113 0.63 6.86 2.76
C VAL A 113 1.28 8.25 2.69
N GLU A 114 2.54 8.34 2.28
CA GLU A 114 3.27 9.61 2.15
C GLU A 114 2.62 10.56 1.12
N VAL A 115 2.13 10.03 0.00
CA VAL A 115 1.49 10.84 -1.06
C VAL A 115 -0.01 11.04 -0.86
N THR A 116 -0.66 10.23 -0.01
CA THR A 116 -2.11 10.26 0.18
C THR A 116 -2.66 11.64 0.61
N PRO A 117 -2.03 12.38 1.55
CA PRO A 117 -2.49 13.73 1.93
C PRO A 117 -2.60 14.68 0.74
N VAL A 118 -1.66 14.61 -0.21
CA VAL A 118 -1.65 15.46 -1.42
C VAL A 118 -2.84 15.12 -2.31
N TYR A 119 -3.11 13.83 -2.54
CA TYR A 119 -4.27 13.40 -3.31
C TYR A 119 -5.60 13.78 -2.66
N LEU A 120 -5.69 13.70 -1.33
CA LEU A 120 -6.88 14.13 -0.60
C LEU A 120 -7.11 15.64 -0.71
N GLN A 121 -6.04 16.45 -0.72
CA GLN A 121 -6.16 17.88 -0.98
C GLN A 121 -6.69 18.17 -2.39
N TYR A 122 -6.19 17.49 -3.42
CA TYR A 122 -6.75 17.61 -4.77
C TYR A 122 -8.21 17.13 -4.85
N GLY A 123 -8.56 16.09 -4.11
CA GLY A 123 -9.95 15.63 -3.95
C GLY A 123 -10.86 16.70 -3.35
N MET A 124 -10.40 17.41 -2.33
CA MET A 124 -11.15 18.53 -1.73
C MET A 124 -11.31 19.70 -2.71
N ILE A 125 -10.24 20.11 -3.40
CA ILE A 125 -10.27 21.23 -4.36
C ILE A 125 -11.21 20.91 -5.53
N SER A 126 -11.12 19.71 -6.08
CA SER A 126 -12.00 19.26 -7.17
C SER A 126 -13.45 19.16 -6.71
N GLY A 127 -13.72 18.65 -5.51
CA GLY A 127 -15.05 18.65 -4.90
C GLY A 127 -15.65 20.05 -4.77
N LEU A 128 -14.88 21.01 -4.26
CA LEU A 128 -15.30 22.42 -4.16
C LEU A 128 -15.60 23.02 -5.54
N PHE A 129 -14.73 22.77 -6.51
CA PHE A 129 -14.90 23.26 -7.88
C PHE A 129 -16.21 22.73 -8.50
N LEU A 130 -16.51 21.44 -8.33
CA LEU A 130 -17.75 20.85 -8.84
C LEU A 130 -19.00 21.42 -8.18
N ILE A 131 -18.95 21.71 -6.87
CA ILE A 131 -20.05 22.40 -6.17
C ILE A 131 -20.26 23.79 -6.76
N ILE A 132 -19.20 24.59 -6.96
CA ILE A 132 -19.29 25.94 -7.53
C ILE A 132 -19.92 25.89 -8.92
N VAL A 133 -19.41 25.02 -9.80
CA VAL A 133 -19.95 24.85 -11.17
C VAL A 133 -21.41 24.40 -11.13
N GLY A 134 -21.74 23.44 -10.26
CA GLY A 134 -23.10 22.95 -10.07
C GLY A 134 -24.07 24.07 -9.63
N ILE A 135 -23.67 24.89 -8.65
CA ILE A 135 -24.46 26.04 -8.17
C ILE A 135 -24.68 27.05 -9.31
N ILE A 136 -23.62 27.41 -10.05
CA ILE A 136 -23.70 28.35 -11.18
C ILE A 136 -24.71 27.85 -12.23
N LEU A 137 -24.65 26.57 -12.59
CA LEU A 137 -25.58 25.96 -13.54
C LEU A 137 -27.03 25.98 -13.04
N VAL A 138 -27.26 25.65 -11.76
CA VAL A 138 -28.60 25.70 -11.16
C VAL A 138 -29.16 27.13 -11.17
N VAL A 139 -28.37 28.12 -10.77
CA VAL A 139 -28.77 29.53 -10.75
C VAL A 139 -29.06 30.05 -12.15
N ARG A 140 -28.19 29.74 -13.13
CA ARG A 140 -28.36 30.17 -14.53
C ARG A 140 -29.64 29.60 -15.14
N THR A 141 -29.94 28.33 -14.88
CA THR A 141 -31.16 27.68 -15.38
C THR A 141 -32.41 28.27 -14.75
N ARG A 142 -32.38 28.56 -13.43
CA ARG A 142 -33.49 29.26 -12.74
C ARG A 142 -33.75 30.66 -13.28
N ARG A 143 -32.70 31.44 -13.60
CA ARG A 143 -32.84 32.78 -14.16
C ARG A 143 -33.49 32.76 -15.55
N LYS A 144 -33.07 31.85 -16.43
CA LYS A 144 -33.68 31.70 -17.77
C LYS A 144 -35.15 31.29 -17.71
N GLY A 145 -35.54 30.44 -16.76
CA GLY A 145 -36.94 30.06 -16.57
C GLY A 145 -37.87 31.19 -16.10
N ARG A 146 -37.32 32.22 -15.43
CA ARG A 146 -38.10 33.40 -14.99
C ARG A 146 -38.28 34.48 -16.06
N THR A 147 -37.45 34.49 -17.10
CA THR A 147 -37.53 35.49 -18.19
C THR A 147 -38.48 35.08 -19.32
N LEU A 148 -38.95 33.83 -19.31
CA LEU A 148 -39.87 33.25 -20.29
C LEU A 148 -41.33 33.12 -19.77
N ARG A 149 -41.61 33.69 -18.59
CA ARG A 149 -42.96 33.88 -18.04
C ARG A 149 -43.23 35.36 -17.94
#